data_AF-A0A834UB51-F1
#
_entry.id   AF-A0A834UB51-F1
#
_cell.length_a   1.000
_cell.length_b   1.000
_cell.length_c   1.000
_cell.angle_alpha   90.00
_cell.angle_beta   90.00
_cell.angle_gamma   90.00
#
_symmetry.space_group_name_H-M   'P 1'
#
loop_
_entity.id
_entity.type
_entity.pdbx_description
1 polymer ?
#
loop_
_entity_poly.entity_id
_entity_poly.type
_entity_poly.pdbx_seq_one_letter_code
_entity_poly.pdbx_strand_id
1 'polypeptide(L)'
;MVKTFNAKLAKHILQEENKFISNIYSKMPLPMFELVNQDEDEEEKDDVIRRVPGATTKRAQTFEELHAKLEELKNVKKLGYKQKLLKKTLKNKIKKKTRKEERLIQKKSVRTEQQVTDLDNFNFEDNEMQKIPKPKPIFNSEGKMVFSKFDFSEIGTKKKSLKSEKDPKKILQQLQQKNEKLKELEQSGEKDKVEEIKEKEAWKSALAKASGEKVKDDPDLLKRTIKRQELKRKRSSKKWESRIESVQKSKQERQEKRQENITKRKREKKTNKLKKAAKKGRVIPGF
;
A
#
# COMPACT_ATOMS: atom_id res chain seq x y z
N MET A 1 -26.95 28.38 56.66
CA MET A 1 -25.70 27.85 57.25
C MET A 1 -24.76 27.47 56.12
N VAL A 2 -23.68 28.22 55.92
CA VAL A 2 -22.70 27.98 54.85
C VAL A 2 -21.83 26.81 55.27
N LYS A 3 -21.92 25.67 54.58
CA LYS A 3 -21.03 24.52 54.81
C LYS A 3 -19.61 24.94 54.44
N THR A 4 -18.76 25.12 55.44
CA THR A 4 -17.36 25.47 55.23
C THR A 4 -16.62 24.26 54.66
N PHE A 5 -15.77 24.51 53.67
CA PHE A 5 -14.99 23.47 53.01
C PHE A 5 -13.94 22.91 53.97
N ASN A 6 -14.01 21.60 54.25
CA ASN A 6 -13.05 20.93 55.12
C ASN A 6 -11.83 20.47 54.31
N ALA A 7 -10.84 21.35 54.20
CA ALA A 7 -9.61 21.10 53.44
C ALA A 7 -8.82 19.86 53.91
N LYS A 8 -8.90 19.51 55.20
CA LYS A 8 -8.20 18.33 55.75
C LYS A 8 -8.84 17.03 55.25
N LEU A 9 -10.17 16.99 55.21
CA LEU A 9 -10.93 15.84 54.71
C LEU A 9 -10.68 15.65 53.20
N ALA A 10 -10.74 16.72 52.42
CA ALA A 10 -10.44 16.68 50.99
C ALA A 10 -9.01 16.19 50.71
N LYS A 11 -8.02 16.64 51.51
CA LYS A 11 -6.64 16.17 51.39
C LYS A 11 -6.50 14.67 51.69
N HIS A 12 -7.24 14.16 52.67
CA HIS A 12 -7.24 12.74 52.99
C HIS A 12 -7.79 11.90 51.84
N ILE A 13 -8.94 12.29 51.27
CA ILE A 13 -9.56 11.61 50.12
C ILE A 13 -8.59 11.57 48.93
N LEU A 14 -7.96 12.71 48.60
CA LEU A 14 -7.00 12.77 47.50
C LEU A 14 -5.78 11.85 47.72
N GLN A 15 -5.34 11.69 48.98
CA GLN A 15 -4.25 10.78 49.32
C GLN A 15 -4.67 9.31 49.20
N GLU A 16 -5.89 8.97 49.58
CA GLU A 16 -6.46 7.62 49.43
C GLU A 16 -6.64 7.27 47.94
N GLU A 17 -7.19 8.18 47.16
CA GLU A 17 -7.36 8.02 45.72
C GLU A 17 -6.01 7.86 45.01
N ASN A 18 -5.01 8.66 45.37
CA ASN A 18 -3.68 8.55 44.76
C ASN A 18 -2.99 7.21 45.10
N LYS A 19 -3.16 6.72 46.34
CA LYS A 19 -2.68 5.38 46.73
C LYS A 19 -3.40 4.27 45.96
N PHE A 20 -4.72 4.40 45.78
CA PHE A 20 -5.52 3.47 45.00
C PHE A 20 -5.09 3.41 43.53
N ILE A 21 -4.93 4.58 42.89
CA ILE A 21 -4.48 4.72 41.50
C ILE A 21 -3.06 4.15 41.34
N SER A 22 -2.16 4.44 42.26
CA SER A 22 -0.80 3.89 42.26
C SER A 22 -0.80 2.35 42.35
N ASN A 23 -1.69 1.77 43.15
CA ASN A 23 -1.84 0.31 43.27
C ASN A 23 -2.46 -0.32 42.02
N ILE A 24 -3.34 0.40 41.31
CA ILE A 24 -3.83 -0.05 40.00
C ILE A 24 -2.68 -0.09 38.99
N TYR A 25 -1.89 0.98 38.90
CA TYR A 25 -0.78 1.06 37.94
C TYR A 25 0.39 0.14 38.26
N SER A 26 0.57 -0.26 39.53
CA SER A 26 1.58 -1.29 39.86
C SER A 26 1.16 -2.69 39.38
N LYS A 27 -0.16 -2.98 39.37
CA LYS A 27 -0.71 -4.27 38.92
C LYS A 27 -1.00 -4.32 37.42
N MET A 28 -1.13 -3.16 36.77
CA MET A 28 -1.38 -3.04 35.34
C MET A 28 -0.09 -2.68 34.57
N PRO A 29 0.43 -3.53 33.68
CA PRO A 29 1.57 -3.17 32.84
C PRO A 29 1.12 -2.13 31.79
N LEU A 30 1.50 -0.87 31.99
CA LEU A 30 1.29 0.18 31.00
C LEU A 30 2.25 -0.01 29.81
N PRO A 31 1.78 0.09 28.55
CA PRO A 31 2.67 0.16 27.40
C PRO A 31 3.38 1.51 27.41
N MET A 32 4.71 1.49 27.42
CA MET A 32 5.55 2.69 27.27
C MET A 32 5.22 3.39 25.94
N PHE A 33 4.50 4.50 26.00
CA PHE A 33 4.35 5.43 24.89
C PHE A 33 5.14 6.69 25.26
N GLU A 34 6.19 6.97 24.49
CA GLU A 34 6.97 8.20 24.61
C GLU A 34 6.06 9.41 24.40
N LEU A 35 5.97 10.25 25.43
CA LEU A 35 5.29 11.54 25.38
C LEU A 35 6.10 12.48 24.48
N VAL A 36 5.60 12.73 23.27
CA VAL A 36 6.04 13.80 22.39
C VAL A 36 5.37 15.08 22.87
N ASN A 37 6.16 16.01 23.39
CA ASN A 37 5.75 17.38 23.62
C ASN A 37 5.52 18.08 22.28
N GLN A 38 4.45 18.87 22.25
CA GLN A 38 3.97 19.66 21.14
C GLN A 38 4.39 21.11 21.41
N ASP A 39 5.04 21.77 20.43
CA ASP A 39 4.81 23.18 20.06
C ASP A 39 5.52 23.49 18.72
N GLU A 40 5.09 24.60 18.11
CA GLU A 40 4.88 24.87 16.69
C GLU A 40 6.11 25.26 15.82
N ASP A 41 5.86 25.08 14.53
CA ASP A 41 6.39 25.75 13.34
C ASP A 41 7.74 25.38 12.69
N GLU A 42 7.65 25.38 11.36
CA GLU A 42 8.70 25.39 10.32
C GLU A 42 9.24 24.07 9.75
N GLU A 43 9.42 24.13 8.44
CA GLU A 43 9.65 23.05 7.49
C GLU A 43 10.90 22.20 7.82
N GLU A 44 10.74 20.89 8.03
CA GLU A 44 11.87 19.95 7.95
C GLU A 44 11.81 19.08 6.68
N LYS A 45 12.67 19.51 5.76
CA LYS A 45 13.21 18.77 4.62
C LYS A 45 13.74 17.41 5.03
N ASP A 46 13.66 16.48 4.08
CA ASP A 46 14.22 15.13 4.08
C ASP A 46 15.44 14.90 5.00
N ASP A 47 15.18 14.40 6.21
CA ASP A 47 16.24 14.05 7.15
C ASP A 47 16.81 12.67 6.85
N VAL A 48 17.86 12.70 6.03
CA VAL A 48 18.89 11.66 5.99
C VAL A 48 19.41 11.50 7.40
N ILE A 49 19.13 10.35 8.04
CA ILE A 49 19.64 9.96 9.35
C ILE A 49 21.17 10.19 9.40
N ARG A 50 21.57 11.36 9.91
CA ARG A 50 22.91 11.61 10.40
C ARG A 50 22.99 10.88 11.74
N ARG A 51 23.87 9.89 11.81
CA ARG A 51 24.16 9.23 13.09
C ARG A 51 24.81 10.27 13.99
N VAL A 52 24.14 10.63 15.07
CA VAL A 52 24.72 11.40 16.17
C VAL A 52 25.84 10.55 16.79
N PRO A 53 27.11 10.99 16.78
CA PRO A 53 28.15 10.33 17.54
C PRO A 53 27.97 10.75 19.02
N GLY A 54 27.62 9.80 19.90
CA GLY A 54 27.55 10.12 21.34
C GLY A 54 26.69 9.23 22.23
N ALA A 55 25.92 8.25 21.72
CA ALA A 55 25.23 7.31 22.60
C ALA A 55 26.23 6.28 23.16
N THR A 56 26.60 6.44 24.44
CA THR A 56 27.54 5.55 25.15
C THR A 56 26.93 4.17 25.36
N THR A 57 27.12 3.27 24.40
CA THR A 57 26.94 1.84 24.67
C THR A 57 27.96 1.42 25.72
N LYS A 58 27.52 0.91 26.88
CA LYS A 58 28.42 0.42 27.92
C LYS A 58 29.45 -0.56 27.33
N ARG A 59 30.73 -0.30 27.58
CA ARG A 59 31.88 -1.10 27.13
C ARG A 59 31.84 -2.45 27.87
N ALA A 60 32.11 -3.55 27.17
CA ALA A 60 32.18 -4.88 27.77
C ALA A 60 33.20 -4.86 28.91
N GLN A 61 32.84 -5.43 30.06
CA GLN A 61 33.64 -5.34 31.28
C GLN A 61 34.60 -6.52 31.42
N THR A 62 34.29 -7.68 30.83
CA THR A 62 35.14 -8.88 30.86
C THR A 62 35.55 -9.35 29.46
N PHE A 63 36.64 -10.10 29.38
CA PHE A 63 37.16 -10.62 28.11
C PHE A 63 36.20 -11.64 27.46
N GLU A 64 35.54 -12.46 28.27
CA GLU A 64 34.53 -13.42 27.82
C GLU A 64 33.30 -12.72 27.25
N GLU A 65 32.82 -11.66 27.90
CA GLU A 65 31.69 -10.85 27.42
C GLU A 65 32.02 -10.16 26.09
N LEU A 66 33.26 -9.70 25.94
CA LEU A 66 33.75 -9.12 24.68
C LEU A 66 33.80 -10.19 23.57
N HIS A 67 34.31 -11.39 23.87
CA HIS A 67 34.39 -12.49 22.91
C HIS A 67 33.00 -12.95 22.47
N ALA A 68 32.08 -13.14 23.41
CA ALA A 68 30.68 -13.48 23.13
C ALA A 68 30.01 -12.42 22.25
N LYS A 69 30.22 -11.12 22.55
CA LYS A 69 29.69 -10.01 21.74
C LYS A 69 30.28 -9.98 20.33
N LEU A 70 31.56 -10.32 20.17
CA LEU A 70 32.20 -10.43 18.84
C LEU A 70 31.71 -11.66 18.06
N GLU A 71 31.50 -12.79 18.73
CA GLU A 71 30.92 -13.99 18.12
C GLU A 71 29.48 -13.76 17.69
N GLU A 72 28.66 -13.10 18.51
CA GLU A 72 27.31 -12.67 18.12
C GLU A 72 27.34 -11.81 16.86
N LEU A 73 28.23 -10.81 16.80
CA LEU A 73 28.37 -9.96 15.62
C LEU A 73 28.87 -10.72 14.38
N LYS A 74 29.72 -11.74 14.56
CA LYS A 74 30.16 -12.65 13.48
C LYS A 74 29.03 -13.58 13.03
N ASN A 75 28.17 -14.02 13.95
CA ASN A 75 27.07 -14.96 13.71
C ASN A 75 25.81 -14.30 13.13
N VAL A 76 25.71 -12.97 13.14
CA VAL A 76 24.70 -12.23 12.36
C VAL A 76 25.00 -12.40 10.87
N LYS A 77 24.45 -13.46 10.27
CA LYS A 77 24.47 -13.68 8.82
C LYS A 77 23.96 -12.41 8.13
N LYS A 78 24.85 -11.70 7.43
CA LYS A 78 24.50 -10.50 6.65
C LYS A 78 23.48 -10.89 5.59
N LEU A 79 22.20 -10.65 5.87
CA LEU A 79 21.11 -10.94 4.95
C LEU A 79 21.39 -10.27 3.59
N GLY A 80 21.35 -11.05 2.52
CA GLY A 80 21.52 -10.53 1.17
C GLY A 80 20.44 -9.50 0.80
N TYR A 81 20.66 -8.69 -0.24
CA TYR A 81 19.72 -7.63 -0.65
C TYR A 81 18.28 -8.15 -0.85
N LYS A 82 18.12 -9.33 -1.48
CA LYS A 82 16.82 -9.99 -1.68
C LYS A 82 16.14 -10.36 -0.35
N GLN A 83 16.89 -10.89 0.61
CA GLN A 83 16.38 -11.26 1.93
C GLN A 83 16.01 -10.02 2.76
N LYS A 84 16.76 -8.92 2.64
CA LYS A 84 16.42 -7.62 3.24
C LYS A 84 15.10 -7.08 2.68
N LEU A 85 14.88 -7.20 1.37
CA LEU A 85 13.62 -6.78 0.75
C LEU A 85 12.44 -7.64 1.24
N LEU A 86 12.61 -8.97 1.29
CA LEU A 86 11.60 -9.88 1.85
C LEU A 86 11.27 -9.53 3.30
N LYS A 87 12.27 -9.30 4.15
CA LYS A 87 12.06 -8.87 5.55
C LYS A 87 11.30 -7.54 5.64
N LYS A 88 11.60 -6.56 4.78
CA LYS A 88 10.86 -5.29 4.70
C LYS A 88 9.39 -5.51 4.28
N THR A 89 9.16 -6.35 3.27
CA THR A 89 7.78 -6.67 2.83
C THR A 89 7.00 -7.43 3.90
N LEU A 90 7.64 -8.35 4.62
CA LEU A 90 7.03 -9.11 5.72
C LEU A 90 6.69 -8.19 6.89
N LYS A 91 7.61 -7.31 7.29
CA LYS A 91 7.38 -6.29 8.34
C LYS A 91 6.19 -5.38 7.98
N ASN A 92 6.12 -4.90 6.75
CA ASN A 92 4.99 -4.09 6.28
C ASN A 92 3.67 -4.88 6.25
N LYS A 93 3.72 -6.18 5.95
CA LYS A 93 2.54 -7.05 5.97
C LYS A 93 2.03 -7.30 7.39
N ILE A 94 2.94 -7.51 8.35
CA ILE A 94 2.62 -7.66 9.78
C ILE A 94 2.02 -6.36 10.31
N LYS A 95 2.67 -5.21 10.09
CA LYS A 95 2.15 -3.89 10.51
C LYS A 95 0.76 -3.57 9.94
N LYS A 96 0.48 -4.03 8.71
CA LYS A 96 -0.87 -3.90 8.11
C LYS A 96 -1.90 -4.83 8.74
N LYS A 97 -1.50 -6.04 9.16
CA LYS A 97 -2.38 -6.98 9.87
C LYS A 97 -2.72 -6.47 11.28
N THR A 98 -1.72 -6.06 12.05
CA THR A 98 -1.93 -5.55 13.42
C THR A 98 -2.85 -4.34 13.43
N ARG A 99 -2.62 -3.35 12.55
CA ARG A 99 -3.50 -2.17 12.41
C ARG A 99 -4.93 -2.52 11.98
N LYS A 100 -5.13 -3.64 11.29
CA LYS A 100 -6.47 -4.12 10.90
C LYS A 100 -7.17 -4.80 12.07
N GLU A 101 -6.44 -5.56 12.88
CA GLU A 101 -6.93 -6.20 14.11
C GLU A 101 -7.32 -5.15 15.16
N GLU A 102 -6.49 -4.14 15.39
CA GLU A 102 -6.79 -3.00 16.28
C GLU A 102 -8.11 -2.31 15.90
N ARG A 103 -8.32 -2.04 14.60
CA ARG A 103 -9.57 -1.45 14.10
C ARG A 103 -10.79 -2.35 14.29
N LEU A 104 -10.60 -3.67 14.23
CA LEU A 104 -11.69 -4.63 14.46
C LEU A 104 -12.05 -4.68 15.95
N ILE A 105 -11.05 -4.62 16.83
CA ILE A 105 -11.23 -4.59 18.28
C ILE A 105 -11.96 -3.29 18.69
N GLN A 106 -11.52 -2.13 18.19
CA GLN A 106 -12.20 -0.85 18.43
C GLN A 106 -13.65 -0.83 17.92
N LYS A 107 -13.92 -1.45 16.76
CA LYS A 107 -15.30 -1.57 16.27
C LYS A 107 -16.17 -2.51 17.11
N LYS A 108 -15.57 -3.52 17.73
CA LYS A 108 -16.29 -4.42 18.64
C LYS A 108 -16.58 -3.70 19.96
N SER A 109 -15.63 -2.97 20.54
CA SER A 109 -15.84 -2.22 21.79
C SER A 109 -16.91 -1.14 21.65
N VAL A 110 -16.91 -0.36 20.57
CA VAL A 110 -17.96 0.65 20.31
C VAL A 110 -19.34 0.02 20.14
N ARG A 111 -19.43 -1.18 19.54
CA ARG A 111 -20.71 -1.90 19.42
C ARG A 111 -21.20 -2.43 20.75
N THR A 112 -20.31 -2.93 21.59
CA THR A 112 -20.68 -3.38 22.94
C THR A 112 -21.08 -2.20 23.82
N GLU A 113 -20.43 -1.05 23.70
CA GLU A 113 -20.82 0.19 24.40
C GLU A 113 -22.20 0.67 23.97
N GLN A 114 -22.51 0.65 22.67
CA GLN A 114 -23.84 0.98 22.13
C GLN A 114 -24.93 0.00 22.60
N GLN A 115 -24.61 -1.29 22.70
CA GLN A 115 -25.55 -2.29 23.20
C GLN A 115 -25.83 -2.16 24.70
N VAL A 116 -24.87 -1.65 25.48
CA VAL A 116 -25.06 -1.41 26.91
C VAL A 116 -25.87 -0.13 27.16
N THR A 117 -25.73 0.90 26.32
CA THR A 117 -26.54 2.14 26.44
C THR A 117 -28.01 1.96 26.05
N ASP A 118 -28.32 0.96 25.23
CA ASP A 118 -29.70 0.67 24.78
C ASP A 118 -30.48 -0.26 25.74
N LEU A 119 -29.87 -0.71 26.86
CA LEU A 119 -30.48 -1.61 27.84
C LEU A 119 -31.05 -0.91 29.09
N ASP A 120 -30.86 0.40 29.25
CA ASP A 120 -31.32 1.15 30.43
C ASP A 120 -32.73 1.76 30.30
N ASN A 121 -33.48 1.42 29.25
CA ASN A 121 -34.90 1.79 29.12
C ASN A 121 -35.72 0.60 28.61
N PHE A 122 -36.32 -0.20 29.51
CA PHE A 122 -37.70 -0.75 29.43
C PHE A 122 -37.96 -1.79 30.55
N ASN A 123 -38.86 -1.43 31.47
CA ASN A 123 -39.69 -2.28 32.36
C ASN A 123 -41.16 -1.99 31.93
N PHE A 124 -42.20 -2.83 32.00
CA PHE A 124 -42.49 -4.17 32.56
C PHE A 124 -43.80 -4.69 31.88
N GLU A 125 -44.07 -5.99 32.04
CA GLU A 125 -45.38 -6.71 32.08
C GLU A 125 -46.01 -7.44 30.89
N ASP A 126 -46.48 -8.62 31.30
CA ASP A 126 -47.06 -9.75 30.61
C ASP A 126 -48.50 -9.51 30.15
N ASN A 127 -48.91 -10.17 29.05
CA ASN A 127 -50.25 -10.73 28.94
C ASN A 127 -50.36 -11.78 27.80
N GLU A 128 -50.80 -12.96 28.22
CA GLU A 128 -51.61 -13.99 27.55
C GLU A 128 -51.36 -14.43 26.09
N MET A 129 -50.70 -15.60 25.99
CA MET A 129 -51.09 -16.80 25.23
C MET A 129 -52.01 -16.63 24.01
N GLN A 130 -51.42 -16.71 22.81
CA GLN A 130 -52.13 -17.14 21.60
C GLN A 130 -51.39 -18.27 20.88
N LYS A 131 -52.16 -19.29 20.48
CA LYS A 131 -51.74 -20.55 19.85
C LYS A 131 -50.82 -20.29 18.65
N ILE A 132 -49.65 -20.94 18.64
CA ILE A 132 -48.61 -20.77 17.62
C ILE A 132 -48.96 -21.60 16.36
N PRO A 133 -49.30 -20.99 15.21
CA PRO A 133 -49.26 -21.69 13.94
C PRO A 133 -47.79 -21.93 13.55
N LYS A 134 -47.44 -23.15 13.13
CA LYS A 134 -46.07 -23.47 12.68
C LYS A 134 -45.65 -22.49 11.57
N PRO A 135 -44.57 -21.70 11.77
CA PRO A 135 -44.20 -20.67 10.81
C PRO A 135 -43.67 -21.30 9.53
N LYS A 136 -44.21 -20.87 8.39
CA LYS A 136 -43.67 -21.20 7.07
C LYS A 136 -42.24 -20.64 6.97
N PRO A 137 -41.30 -21.37 6.34
CA PRO A 137 -39.94 -20.87 6.17
C PRO A 137 -39.95 -19.56 5.38
N ILE A 138 -39.29 -18.53 5.92
CA ILE A 138 -39.14 -17.23 5.28
C ILE A 138 -37.91 -17.30 4.39
N PHE A 139 -38.05 -16.98 3.11
CA PHE A 139 -36.96 -16.97 2.15
C PHE A 139 -36.56 -15.53 1.83
N ASN A 140 -35.25 -15.26 1.76
CA ASN A 140 -34.72 -13.97 1.30
C ASN A 140 -35.00 -13.75 -0.19
N SER A 141 -34.72 -12.56 -0.69
CA SER A 141 -34.73 -12.23 -2.13
C SER A 141 -33.82 -13.12 -3.00
N GLU A 142 -32.84 -13.79 -2.38
CA GLU A 142 -31.96 -14.79 -3.02
C GLU A 142 -32.51 -16.24 -2.95
N GLY A 143 -33.72 -16.45 -2.42
CA GLY A 143 -34.35 -17.77 -2.29
C GLY A 143 -33.79 -18.66 -1.18
N LYS A 144 -32.97 -18.11 -0.27
CA LYS A 144 -32.39 -18.85 0.88
C LYS A 144 -33.25 -18.69 2.11
N MET A 145 -33.43 -19.77 2.86
CA MET A 145 -34.19 -19.78 4.11
C MET A 145 -33.46 -18.98 5.19
N VAL A 146 -34.14 -18.02 5.82
CA VAL A 146 -33.60 -17.19 6.89
C VAL A 146 -34.45 -17.28 8.14
N PHE A 147 -33.75 -17.44 9.26
CA PHE A 147 -34.34 -17.70 10.57
C PHE A 147 -34.59 -16.41 11.39
N SER A 148 -34.14 -15.25 10.90
CA SER A 148 -34.42 -13.94 11.50
C SER A 148 -35.60 -13.24 10.82
N LYS A 149 -36.38 -12.45 11.59
CA LYS A 149 -37.48 -11.60 11.07
C LYS A 149 -37.00 -10.45 10.17
N PHE A 150 -35.70 -10.22 10.10
CA PHE A 150 -35.07 -9.18 9.30
C PHE A 150 -34.19 -9.82 8.22
N ASP A 151 -34.31 -9.32 6.99
CA ASP A 151 -33.44 -9.67 5.87
C ASP A 151 -32.23 -8.71 5.85
N PHE A 152 -31.04 -9.24 6.16
CA PHE A 152 -29.79 -8.46 6.15
C PHE A 152 -29.02 -8.55 4.82
N SER A 153 -29.59 -9.16 3.77
CA SER A 153 -28.93 -9.33 2.47
C SER A 153 -28.47 -7.99 1.88
N GLU A 154 -29.22 -6.92 2.12
CA GLU A 154 -28.91 -5.57 1.63
C GLU A 154 -27.93 -4.79 2.53
N ILE A 155 -27.87 -5.12 3.83
CA ILE A 155 -27.10 -4.35 4.84
C ILE A 155 -25.57 -4.49 4.64
N GLY A 156 -25.13 -5.52 3.91
CA GLY A 156 -23.72 -5.83 3.65
C GLY A 156 -23.25 -5.50 2.23
N THR A 157 -24.16 -5.40 1.26
CA THR A 157 -23.83 -4.99 -0.11
C THR A 157 -23.78 -3.48 -0.17
N LYS A 158 -22.72 -2.88 0.41
CA LYS A 158 -22.32 -1.54 0.00
C LYS A 158 -22.20 -1.60 -1.52
N LYS A 159 -23.14 -0.96 -2.25
CA LYS A 159 -23.04 -0.76 -3.70
C LYS A 159 -21.59 -0.37 -3.93
N LYS A 160 -20.81 -1.22 -4.59
CA LYS A 160 -19.38 -0.96 -4.81
C LYS A 160 -19.34 0.42 -5.43
N SER A 161 -18.86 1.43 -4.72
CA SER A 161 -18.72 2.76 -5.28
C SER A 161 -17.95 2.55 -6.57
N LEU A 162 -18.57 2.95 -7.68
CA LEU A 162 -18.00 2.77 -9.01
C LEU A 162 -16.58 3.33 -8.91
N LYS A 163 -15.58 2.45 -9.04
CA LYS A 163 -14.19 2.86 -8.87
C LYS A 163 -13.95 3.98 -9.87
N SER A 164 -13.56 5.15 -9.37
CA SER A 164 -13.25 6.29 -10.22
C SER A 164 -12.29 5.87 -11.33
N GLU A 165 -12.59 6.29 -12.57
CA GLU A 165 -11.77 5.94 -13.72
C GLU A 165 -10.32 6.38 -13.48
N LYS A 166 -9.38 5.46 -13.74
CA LYS A 166 -7.95 5.69 -13.49
C LYS A 166 -7.19 6.08 -14.74
N ASP A 167 -7.78 5.83 -15.91
CA ASP A 167 -7.14 6.04 -17.21
C ASP A 167 -7.15 7.52 -17.58
N PRO A 168 -5.97 8.17 -17.71
CA PRO A 168 -5.91 9.61 -17.92
C PRO A 168 -6.52 10.04 -19.27
N LYS A 169 -6.53 9.16 -20.27
CA LYS A 169 -7.20 9.42 -21.56
C LYS A 169 -8.72 9.49 -21.42
N LYS A 170 -9.31 8.57 -20.65
CA LYS A 170 -10.75 8.57 -20.39
C LYS A 170 -11.19 9.75 -19.54
N ILE A 171 -10.41 10.07 -18.49
CA ILE A 171 -10.68 11.24 -17.65
C ILE A 171 -10.64 12.53 -18.49
N LEU A 172 -9.65 12.67 -19.37
CA LEU A 172 -9.57 13.82 -20.28
C LEU A 172 -10.79 13.90 -21.21
N GLN A 173 -11.20 12.77 -21.79
CA GLN A 173 -12.38 12.71 -22.65
C GLN A 173 -13.67 13.07 -21.90
N GLN A 174 -13.83 12.58 -20.66
CA GLN A 174 -14.96 12.94 -19.81
C GLN A 174 -14.98 14.44 -19.49
N LEU A 175 -13.82 15.02 -19.18
CA LEU A 175 -13.70 16.46 -18.95
C LEU A 175 -14.07 17.26 -20.21
N GLN A 176 -13.63 16.82 -21.38
CA GLN A 176 -13.98 17.43 -22.66
C GLN A 176 -15.48 17.38 -22.92
N GLN A 177 -16.10 16.21 -22.78
CA GLN A 177 -17.54 16.03 -22.95
C GLN A 177 -18.35 16.87 -21.95
N LYS A 178 -17.89 17.02 -20.71
CA LYS A 178 -18.53 17.91 -19.73
C LYS A 178 -18.45 19.37 -20.17
N ASN A 179 -17.26 19.82 -20.58
CA ASN A 179 -17.08 21.18 -21.05
C ASN A 179 -17.88 21.48 -22.33
N GLU A 180 -18.01 20.50 -23.23
CA GLU A 180 -18.85 20.60 -24.43
C GLU A 180 -20.32 20.77 -24.05
N LYS A 181 -20.85 19.94 -23.15
CA LYS A 181 -22.22 20.07 -22.65
C LYS A 181 -22.48 21.41 -21.96
N LEU A 182 -21.53 21.91 -21.16
CA LEU A 182 -21.67 23.24 -20.55
C LEU A 182 -21.71 24.34 -21.61
N LYS A 183 -20.88 24.25 -22.66
CA LYS A 183 -20.90 25.21 -23.77
C LYS A 183 -22.19 25.14 -24.58
N GLU A 184 -22.73 23.95 -24.82
CA GLU A 184 -24.02 23.76 -25.50
C GLU A 184 -25.16 24.44 -24.72
N LEU A 185 -25.18 24.29 -23.38
CA LEU A 185 -26.15 24.95 -22.51
C LEU A 185 -25.97 26.47 -22.43
N GLU A 186 -24.73 26.97 -22.49
CA GLU A 186 -24.44 28.41 -22.59
C GLU A 186 -24.96 28.98 -23.93
N GLN A 187 -24.79 28.23 -25.02
CA GLN A 187 -25.25 28.61 -26.36
C GLN A 187 -26.77 28.58 -26.49
N SER A 188 -27.47 27.66 -25.79
CA SER A 188 -28.93 27.62 -25.77
C SER A 188 -29.57 28.72 -24.91
N GLY A 189 -28.76 29.58 -24.26
CA GLY A 189 -29.22 30.75 -23.51
C GLY A 189 -29.55 30.50 -22.05
N GLU A 190 -29.33 29.28 -21.52
CA GLU A 190 -29.66 28.91 -20.14
C GLU A 190 -28.49 29.21 -19.17
N LYS A 191 -28.05 30.47 -19.11
CA LYS A 191 -26.88 30.90 -18.33
C LYS A 191 -27.00 30.58 -16.83
N ASP A 192 -28.16 30.85 -16.24
CA ASP A 192 -28.41 30.61 -14.81
C ASP A 192 -28.22 29.14 -14.43
N LYS A 193 -28.71 28.22 -15.30
CA LYS A 193 -28.53 26.78 -15.08
C LYS A 193 -27.08 26.36 -15.21
N VAL A 194 -26.31 26.97 -16.10
CA VAL A 194 -24.87 26.70 -16.24
C VAL A 194 -24.11 27.13 -14.99
N GLU A 195 -24.42 28.31 -14.45
CA GLU A 195 -23.82 28.81 -13.21
C GLU A 195 -24.13 27.87 -12.04
N GLU A 196 -25.41 27.46 -11.88
CA GLU A 196 -25.78 26.46 -10.87
C GLU A 196 -25.03 25.13 -11.03
N ILE A 197 -24.84 24.65 -12.27
CA ILE A 197 -24.12 23.39 -12.52
C ILE A 197 -22.65 23.56 -12.14
N LYS A 198 -22.00 24.66 -12.54
CA LYS A 198 -20.60 24.96 -12.20
C LYS A 198 -20.41 25.05 -10.68
N GLU A 199 -21.32 25.73 -9.97
CA GLU A 199 -21.30 25.81 -8.51
C GLU A 199 -21.46 24.42 -7.88
N LYS A 200 -22.46 23.65 -8.31
CA LYS A 200 -22.68 22.27 -7.83
C LYS A 200 -21.45 21.39 -8.06
N GLU A 201 -20.76 21.53 -9.20
CA GLU A 201 -19.53 20.80 -9.48
C GLU A 201 -18.35 21.28 -8.63
N ALA A 202 -18.21 22.59 -8.41
CA ALA A 202 -17.18 23.16 -7.54
C ALA A 202 -17.31 22.66 -6.10
N TRP A 203 -18.53 22.68 -5.54
CA TRP A 203 -18.82 22.16 -4.20
C TRP A 203 -18.59 20.65 -4.12
N LYS A 204 -19.00 19.88 -5.12
CA LYS A 204 -18.71 18.43 -5.18
C LYS A 204 -17.20 18.14 -5.20
N SER A 205 -16.43 18.89 -5.99
CA SER A 205 -14.97 18.75 -6.06
C SER A 205 -14.31 19.12 -4.73
N ALA A 206 -14.76 20.20 -4.08
CA ALA A 206 -14.29 20.62 -2.76
C ALA A 206 -14.57 19.57 -1.68
N LEU A 207 -15.79 19.04 -1.62
CA LEU A 207 -16.17 17.98 -0.68
C LEU A 207 -15.39 16.68 -0.94
N ALA A 208 -15.21 16.30 -2.20
CA ALA A 208 -14.43 15.13 -2.56
C ALA A 208 -12.96 15.29 -2.13
N LYS A 209 -12.35 16.45 -2.36
CA LYS A 209 -11.00 16.77 -1.88
C LYS A 209 -10.92 16.72 -0.35
N ALA A 210 -11.88 17.30 0.36
CA ALA A 210 -11.95 17.27 1.83
C ALA A 210 -12.11 15.84 2.39
N SER A 211 -12.85 14.98 1.68
CA SER A 211 -12.97 13.56 2.04
C SER A 211 -11.68 12.74 1.82
N GLY A 212 -10.67 13.34 1.17
CA GLY A 212 -9.40 12.70 0.82
C GLY A 212 -9.40 11.99 -0.54
N GLU A 213 -10.42 12.20 -1.37
CA GLU A 213 -10.43 11.67 -2.73
C GLU A 213 -9.50 12.49 -3.65
N LYS A 214 -8.69 11.79 -4.44
CA LYS A 214 -7.76 12.41 -5.39
C LYS A 214 -8.48 12.79 -6.67
N VAL A 215 -9.09 13.96 -6.65
CA VAL A 215 -9.77 14.57 -7.79
C VAL A 215 -8.76 14.97 -8.88
N LYS A 216 -9.05 14.68 -10.16
CA LYS A 216 -8.13 14.87 -11.30
C LYS A 216 -8.82 15.66 -12.42
N ASP A 217 -9.07 16.93 -12.16
CA ASP A 217 -9.86 17.76 -13.08
C ASP A 217 -9.00 18.57 -14.06
N ASP A 218 -7.68 18.67 -13.83
CA ASP A 218 -6.78 19.52 -14.64
C ASP A 218 -6.47 18.93 -16.03
N PRO A 219 -6.92 19.54 -17.14
CA PRO A 219 -6.72 19.00 -18.48
C PRO A 219 -5.24 18.97 -18.89
N ASP A 220 -4.47 19.98 -18.50
CA ASP A 220 -3.06 20.08 -18.88
C ASP A 220 -2.19 19.07 -18.15
N LEU A 221 -2.50 18.78 -16.89
CA LEU A 221 -1.82 17.75 -16.13
C LEU A 221 -2.15 16.36 -16.69
N LEU A 222 -3.39 16.11 -17.10
CA LEU A 222 -3.79 14.89 -17.78
C LEU A 222 -3.06 14.71 -19.11
N LYS A 223 -2.98 15.75 -19.95
CA LYS A 223 -2.21 15.74 -21.20
C LYS A 223 -0.72 15.46 -20.96
N ARG A 224 -0.10 16.11 -19.97
CA ARG A 224 1.31 15.86 -19.58
C ARG A 224 1.51 14.42 -19.10
N THR A 225 0.57 13.89 -18.35
CA THR A 225 0.59 12.49 -17.86
C THR A 225 0.52 11.51 -19.02
N ILE A 226 -0.37 11.74 -20.00
CA ILE A 226 -0.47 10.93 -21.22
C ILE A 226 0.84 10.95 -21.98
N LYS A 227 1.42 12.13 -22.25
CA LYS A 227 2.72 12.27 -22.92
C LYS A 227 3.83 11.52 -22.19
N ARG A 228 3.88 11.60 -20.86
CA ARG A 228 4.86 10.87 -20.03
C ARG A 228 4.71 9.35 -20.17
N GLN A 229 3.47 8.84 -20.18
CA GLN A 229 3.20 7.42 -20.38
C GLN A 229 3.64 6.97 -21.78
N GLU A 230 3.37 7.75 -22.81
CA GLU A 230 3.77 7.47 -24.19
C GLU A 230 5.29 7.47 -24.35
N LEU A 231 5.99 8.46 -23.77
CA LEU A 231 7.46 8.48 -23.75
C LEU A 231 8.04 7.26 -23.03
N LYS A 232 7.44 6.83 -21.91
CA LYS A 232 7.86 5.62 -21.20
C LYS A 232 7.71 4.38 -22.07
N ARG A 233 6.58 4.25 -22.78
CA ARG A 233 6.31 3.15 -23.72
C ARG A 233 7.30 3.15 -24.88
N LYS A 234 7.58 4.30 -25.48
CA LYS A 234 8.60 4.45 -26.55
C LYS A 234 9.99 4.03 -26.06
N ARG A 235 10.40 4.48 -24.86
CA ARG A 235 11.68 4.09 -24.26
C ARG A 235 11.77 2.59 -23.99
N SER A 236 10.68 1.96 -23.51
CA SER A 236 10.66 0.51 -23.32
C SER A 236 10.71 -0.26 -24.64
N SER A 237 10.00 0.21 -25.69
CA SER A 237 10.04 -0.40 -27.02
C SER A 237 11.46 -0.39 -27.59
N LYS A 238 12.09 0.79 -27.63
CA LYS A 238 13.48 0.94 -28.10
C LYS A 238 14.48 0.05 -27.35
N LYS A 239 14.33 -0.05 -26.02
CA LYS A 239 15.18 -0.93 -25.20
C LYS A 239 14.95 -2.41 -25.53
N TRP A 240 13.73 -2.79 -25.86
CA TRP A 240 13.40 -4.16 -26.24
C TRP A 240 13.93 -4.50 -27.64
N GLU A 241 13.73 -3.60 -28.60
CA GLU A 241 14.29 -3.69 -29.95
C GLU A 241 15.83 -3.84 -29.91
N SER A 242 16.53 -2.97 -29.17
CA SER A 242 17.98 -3.05 -29.00
C SER A 242 18.45 -4.36 -28.36
N ARG A 243 17.66 -4.95 -27.44
CA ARG A 243 17.96 -6.27 -26.86
C ARG A 243 17.81 -7.38 -27.90
N ILE A 244 16.75 -7.34 -28.70
CA ILE A 244 16.54 -8.32 -29.77
C ILE A 244 17.69 -8.24 -30.78
N GLU A 245 18.04 -7.03 -31.21
CA GLU A 245 19.15 -6.79 -32.14
C GLU A 245 20.48 -7.30 -31.57
N SER A 246 20.79 -7.00 -30.31
CA SER A 246 21.99 -7.51 -29.65
C SER A 246 22.04 -9.05 -29.60
N VAL A 247 20.90 -9.70 -29.30
CA VAL A 247 20.80 -11.15 -29.30
C VAL A 247 20.99 -11.71 -30.72
N GLN A 248 20.39 -11.10 -31.73
CA GLN A 248 20.53 -11.51 -33.12
C GLN A 248 21.97 -11.36 -33.61
N LYS A 249 22.61 -10.22 -33.33
CA LYS A 249 24.01 -9.96 -33.65
C LYS A 249 24.93 -10.98 -32.99
N SER A 250 24.75 -11.27 -31.70
CA SER A 250 25.54 -12.28 -30.99
C SER A 250 25.37 -13.69 -31.58
N LYS A 251 24.16 -14.04 -32.04
CA LYS A 251 23.91 -15.30 -32.76
C LYS A 251 24.63 -15.33 -34.10
N GLN A 252 24.55 -14.26 -34.88
CA GLN A 252 25.22 -14.12 -36.18
C GLN A 252 26.73 -14.20 -36.03
N GLU A 253 27.34 -13.41 -35.14
CA GLU A 253 28.79 -13.43 -34.87
C GLU A 253 29.28 -14.84 -34.48
N ARG A 254 28.49 -15.59 -33.69
CA ARG A 254 28.85 -16.97 -33.32
C ARG A 254 28.78 -17.91 -34.51
N GLN A 255 27.80 -17.73 -35.40
CA GLN A 255 27.67 -18.52 -36.62
C GLN A 255 28.78 -18.21 -37.62
N GLU A 256 29.11 -16.92 -37.83
CA GLU A 256 30.21 -16.45 -38.68
C GLU A 256 31.53 -17.03 -38.20
N LYS A 257 31.87 -16.89 -36.91
CA LYS A 257 33.08 -17.50 -36.33
C LYS A 257 33.14 -19.01 -36.55
N ARG A 258 32.00 -19.71 -36.49
CA ARG A 258 31.94 -21.15 -36.77
C ARG A 258 32.22 -21.43 -38.24
N GLN A 259 31.63 -20.67 -39.16
CA GLN A 259 31.85 -20.82 -40.60
C GLN A 259 33.31 -20.51 -40.98
N GLU A 260 33.89 -19.44 -40.44
CA GLU A 260 35.30 -19.09 -40.59
C GLU A 260 36.22 -20.21 -40.11
N ASN A 261 35.98 -20.75 -38.92
CA ASN A 261 36.78 -21.87 -38.40
C ASN A 261 36.65 -23.14 -39.27
N ILE A 262 35.45 -23.43 -39.79
CA ILE A 262 35.23 -24.57 -40.70
C ILE A 262 35.95 -24.36 -42.03
N THR A 263 35.84 -23.16 -42.62
CA THR A 263 36.51 -22.83 -43.89
C THR A 263 38.03 -22.84 -43.73
N LYS A 264 38.56 -22.29 -42.63
CA LYS A 264 39.98 -22.38 -42.27
C LYS A 264 40.45 -23.82 -42.18
N ARG A 265 39.75 -24.69 -41.43
CA ARG A 265 40.06 -26.13 -41.37
C ARG A 265 40.02 -26.81 -42.74
N LYS A 266 39.04 -26.48 -43.59
CA LYS A 266 38.96 -27.01 -44.96
C LYS A 266 40.17 -26.57 -45.80
N ARG A 267 40.56 -25.29 -45.73
CA ARG A 267 41.74 -24.75 -46.42
C ARG A 267 43.03 -25.40 -45.92
N GLU A 268 43.23 -25.49 -44.61
CA GLU A 268 44.39 -26.15 -43.99
C GLU A 268 44.51 -27.63 -44.40
N LYS A 269 43.40 -28.37 -44.49
CA LYS A 269 43.42 -29.74 -45.00
C LYS A 269 43.89 -29.80 -46.46
N LYS A 270 43.44 -28.86 -47.31
CA LYS A 270 43.88 -28.78 -48.72
C LYS A 270 45.36 -28.40 -48.81
N THR A 271 45.81 -27.38 -48.10
CA THR A 271 47.22 -26.94 -48.12
C THR A 271 48.15 -28.00 -47.56
N ASN A 272 47.78 -28.71 -46.48
CA ASN A 272 48.57 -29.81 -45.94
C ASN A 272 48.68 -31.00 -46.92
N LYS A 273 47.61 -31.30 -47.68
CA LYS A 273 47.67 -32.30 -48.76
C LYS A 273 48.64 -31.87 -49.87
N LEU A 274 48.55 -30.62 -50.33
CA LEU A 274 49.46 -30.05 -51.33
C LEU A 274 50.93 -30.10 -50.84
N LYS A 275 51.20 -29.65 -49.61
CA LYS A 275 52.54 -29.71 -48.99
C LYS A 275 53.09 -31.14 -48.91
N LYS A 276 52.26 -32.13 -48.55
CA LYS A 276 52.67 -33.54 -48.51
C LYS A 276 52.96 -34.10 -49.90
N ALA A 277 52.20 -33.71 -50.92
CA ALA A 277 52.44 -34.14 -52.30
C ALA A 277 53.74 -33.53 -52.87
N ALA A 278 53.98 -32.24 -52.63
CA ALA A 278 55.21 -31.56 -53.01
C ALA A 278 56.45 -32.20 -52.35
N LYS A 279 56.39 -32.50 -51.03
CA LYS A 279 57.47 -33.21 -50.33
C LYS A 279 57.79 -34.60 -50.90
N LYS A 280 56.83 -35.24 -51.57
CA LYS A 280 56.99 -36.55 -52.22
C LYS A 280 57.45 -36.44 -53.68
N GLY A 281 57.85 -35.24 -54.15
CA GLY A 281 58.31 -35.00 -55.51
C GLY A 281 57.21 -35.04 -56.58
N ARG A 282 55.93 -35.06 -56.18
CA ARG A 282 54.81 -34.97 -57.13
C ARG A 282 54.65 -33.50 -57.52
N VAL A 283 55.07 -33.14 -58.74
CA VAL A 283 54.80 -31.81 -59.31
C VAL A 283 53.29 -31.67 -59.48
N ILE A 284 52.71 -30.60 -58.94
CA ILE A 284 51.29 -30.28 -59.09
C ILE A 284 51.22 -29.06 -60.01
N PRO A 285 50.94 -29.24 -61.32
CA PRO A 285 50.73 -28.12 -62.23
C PRO A 285 49.45 -27.35 -61.86
N GLY A 286 49.53 -26.03 -61.79
CA GLY A 286 48.36 -25.13 -61.62
C GLY A 286 48.01 -24.74 -60.18
N PHE A 287 48.93 -24.95 -59.22
CA PHE A 287 48.92 -24.30 -57.90
C PHE A 287 50.23 -23.57 -57.66
#